data_AF-A0A232RED0-F1
#
_entry.id   AF-A0A232RED0-F1
#
_cell.length_a   1.000
_cell.length_b   1.000
_cell.length_c   1.000
_cell.angle_alpha   90.00
_cell.angle_beta   90.00
_cell.angle_gamma   90.00
#
_symmetry.space_group_name_H-M   'P 1'
#
loop_
_entity.id
_entity.type
_entity.pdbx_description
1 polymer ?
#
loop_
_entity_poly.entity_id
_entity_poly.type
_entity_poly.pdbx_seq_one_letter_code
_entity_poly.pdbx_strand_id
1 'polypeptide(L)'
;MPLSPYLSFAGNCADAIAYYQQTLGAELLYKLSFGEMPPSAADNEEGCPSGMRFPDTAIAHANMRIAGSDIMMSDASPSGTAHYSGFTLVLDTQDVAEGKRWFDNLAAQGKIEMDWQETFWAQGFGKVSDRFGVPWMINVVKHQPAT
;
A
#
# COMPACT_ATOMS: atom_id res chain seq x y z
N MET A 1 -13.52 -15.55 -4.76
CA MET A 1 -13.31 -14.72 -3.56
C MET A 1 -11.99 -14.00 -3.76
N PRO A 2 -11.96 -12.66 -3.87
CA PRO A 2 -10.70 -11.93 -3.98
C PRO A 2 -9.93 -12.02 -2.65
N LEU A 3 -8.61 -12.13 -2.73
CA LEU A 3 -7.69 -12.01 -1.59
C LEU A 3 -7.01 -10.65 -1.71
N SER A 4 -7.21 -9.79 -0.72
CA SER A 4 -6.66 -8.42 -0.72
C SER A 4 -5.90 -8.17 0.56
N PRO A 5 -4.67 -7.62 0.49
CA PRO A 5 -3.92 -7.25 1.68
C PRO A 5 -4.64 -6.10 2.40
N TYR A 6 -4.52 -6.09 3.73
CA TYR A 6 -5.00 -5.00 4.58
C TYR A 6 -3.80 -4.36 5.28
N LEU A 7 -3.50 -3.10 4.96
CA LEU A 7 -2.36 -2.37 5.51
C LEU A 7 -2.80 -1.50 6.68
N SER A 8 -2.13 -1.66 7.81
CA SER A 8 -2.32 -0.82 8.99
C SER A 8 -1.22 0.23 9.08
N PHE A 9 -1.60 1.50 9.11
CA PHE A 9 -0.71 2.66 9.17
C PHE A 9 -0.69 3.27 10.59
N ALA A 10 0.30 4.14 10.83
CA ALA A 10 0.55 4.76 12.12
C ALA A 10 0.13 6.24 12.15
N GLY A 11 -1.12 6.53 11.75
CA GLY A 11 -1.68 7.90 11.71
C GLY A 11 -1.41 8.65 10.41
N ASN A 12 -0.81 7.99 9.42
CA ASN A 12 -0.43 8.55 8.12
C ASN A 12 -1.10 7.84 6.94
N CYS A 13 -2.20 7.11 7.16
CA CYS A 13 -2.93 6.41 6.10
C CYS A 13 -3.43 7.38 5.00
N ALA A 14 -3.93 8.56 5.39
CA ALA A 14 -4.38 9.57 4.42
C ALA A 14 -3.25 10.04 3.48
N ASP A 15 -2.03 10.21 4.02
CA ASP A 15 -0.85 10.56 3.23
C ASP A 15 -0.44 9.41 2.30
N ALA A 16 -0.55 8.16 2.76
CA ALA A 16 -0.28 6.98 1.96
C ALA A 16 -1.26 6.85 0.79
N ILE A 17 -2.55 7.13 1.01
CA ILE A 17 -3.56 7.17 -0.05
C ILE A 17 -3.14 8.17 -1.13
N ALA A 18 -2.91 9.43 -0.74
CA ALA A 18 -2.54 10.48 -1.69
C ALA A 18 -1.24 10.13 -2.46
N TYR A 19 -0.27 9.57 -1.74
CA TYR A 19 0.99 9.12 -2.32
C TYR A 19 0.79 8.01 -3.36
N TYR A 20 -0.01 6.98 -3.08
CA TYR A 20 -0.25 5.89 -4.03
C TYR A 20 -1.07 6.35 -5.25
N GLN A 21 -2.01 7.29 -5.06
CA GLN A 21 -2.69 7.92 -6.20
C GLN A 21 -1.68 8.62 -7.13
N GLN A 22 -0.74 9.38 -6.56
CA GLN A 22 0.26 10.11 -7.34
C GLN A 22 1.32 9.20 -7.97
N THR A 23 1.88 8.27 -7.20
CA THR A 23 3.07 7.49 -7.61
C THR A 23 2.71 6.29 -8.48
N LEU A 24 1.61 5.61 -8.16
CA LEU A 24 1.21 4.36 -8.80
C LEU A 24 0.02 4.55 -9.75
N GLY A 25 -0.64 5.72 -9.72
CA GLY A 25 -1.89 5.93 -10.45
C GLY A 25 -3.06 5.19 -9.81
N ALA A 26 -2.99 4.96 -8.50
CA ALA A 26 -4.02 4.22 -7.78
C ALA A 26 -5.36 4.97 -7.76
N GLU A 27 -6.44 4.19 -7.76
CA GLU A 27 -7.81 4.71 -7.65
C GLU A 27 -8.31 4.54 -6.22
N LEU A 28 -8.80 5.62 -5.59
CA LEU A 28 -9.46 5.53 -4.29
C LEU A 28 -10.93 5.15 -4.51
N LEU A 29 -11.29 3.93 -4.13
CA LEU A 29 -12.64 3.39 -4.32
C LEU A 29 -13.57 3.76 -3.16
N TYR A 30 -13.05 3.73 -1.94
CA TYR A 30 -13.81 4.00 -0.72
C TYR A 30 -12.91 4.56 0.38
N LYS A 31 -13.46 5.44 1.21
CA LYS A 31 -12.79 6.01 2.39
C LYS A 31 -13.82 6.32 3.48
N LEU A 32 -13.49 5.96 4.71
CA LEU A 32 -14.21 6.28 5.93
C LEU A 32 -13.20 6.73 6.98
N SER A 33 -13.39 7.92 7.53
CA SER A 33 -12.62 8.43 8.66
C SER A 33 -13.26 8.07 10.01
N PHE A 34 -12.49 8.15 11.09
CA PHE A 34 -13.01 7.88 12.44
C PHE A 34 -14.13 8.86 12.84
N GLY A 35 -14.07 10.13 12.40
CA GLY A 35 -15.11 11.12 12.67
C GLY A 35 -16.42 10.89 11.90
N GLU A 36 -16.39 10.07 10.85
CA GLU A 36 -17.56 9.67 10.06
C GLU A 36 -18.19 8.37 10.56
N MET A 37 -17.59 7.72 11.57
CA MET A 37 -18.14 6.48 12.13
C MET A 37 -19.45 6.74 12.89
N PRO A 38 -20.42 5.82 12.84
CA PRO A 38 -21.64 5.94 13.63
C PRO A 38 -21.32 6.05 15.13
N PRO A 39 -22.06 6.86 15.92
CA PRO A 39 -21.82 7.02 17.36
C PRO A 39 -21.82 5.69 18.14
N SER A 40 -22.65 4.73 17.70
CA SER A 40 -22.69 3.37 18.27
C SER A 40 -21.41 2.56 18.09
N ALA A 41 -20.52 2.96 17.18
CA ALA A 41 -19.20 2.37 16.98
C ALA A 41 -18.08 3.16 17.67
N ALA A 42 -18.33 4.42 18.04
CA ALA A 42 -17.38 5.32 18.68
C ALA A 42 -17.45 5.29 20.23
N ASP A 43 -18.63 5.07 20.79
CA ASP A 43 -18.90 5.18 22.25
C ASP A 43 -19.13 3.84 22.97
N ASN A 44 -19.12 2.71 22.25
CA ASN A 44 -19.20 1.41 22.91
C ASN A 44 -17.87 1.11 23.60
N GLU A 45 -17.90 0.55 24.82
CA GLU A 45 -16.73 -0.09 25.44
C GLU A 45 -16.19 -1.28 24.59
N GLU A 46 -16.93 -1.67 23.54
CA GLU A 46 -16.55 -2.60 22.46
C GLU A 46 -16.01 -1.91 21.18
N GLY A 47 -16.02 -0.58 21.10
CA GLY A 47 -15.49 0.23 20.00
C GLY A 47 -13.97 0.25 20.02
N CYS A 48 -13.34 -0.06 18.87
CA CYS A 48 -11.91 -0.38 18.72
C CYS A 48 -11.37 -1.20 19.92
N PRO A 49 -11.30 -2.54 19.86
CA PRO A 49 -10.99 -3.41 21.02
C PRO A 49 -9.68 -3.11 21.78
N SER A 50 -8.87 -2.17 21.27
CA SER A 50 -7.65 -1.65 21.89
C SER A 50 -7.86 -0.48 22.86
N GLY A 51 -9.05 0.13 22.97
CA GLY A 51 -9.27 1.34 23.77
C GLY A 51 -8.53 2.58 23.25
N MET A 52 -8.05 2.51 22.00
CA MET A 52 -7.30 3.60 21.37
C MET A 52 -8.23 4.65 20.78
N ARG A 53 -7.94 5.92 21.07
CA ARG A 53 -8.64 7.07 20.50
C ARG A 53 -7.85 7.61 19.31
N PHE A 54 -8.50 7.67 18.16
CA PHE A 54 -7.94 8.24 16.94
C PHE A 54 -8.48 9.66 16.70
N PRO A 55 -7.71 10.54 16.03
CA PRO A 55 -8.25 11.80 15.53
C PRO A 55 -9.39 11.58 14.55
N ASP A 56 -10.37 12.50 14.51
CA ASP A 56 -11.51 12.41 13.58
C ASP A 56 -11.09 12.27 12.12
N THR A 57 -9.94 12.84 11.75
CA THR A 57 -9.38 12.80 10.39
C THR A 57 -8.62 11.51 10.06
N ALA A 58 -8.34 10.66 11.05
CA ALA A 58 -7.66 9.39 10.82
C ALA A 58 -8.55 8.45 10.02
N ILE A 59 -7.95 7.57 9.23
CA ILE A 59 -8.67 6.65 8.36
C ILE A 59 -9.09 5.42 9.16
N ALA A 60 -10.40 5.23 9.33
CA ALA A 60 -10.95 4.03 9.93
C ALA A 60 -10.94 2.85 8.94
N HIS A 61 -11.24 3.13 7.67
CA HIS A 61 -11.15 2.16 6.59
C HIS A 61 -11.07 2.84 5.22
N ALA A 62 -10.22 2.34 4.33
CA ALA A 62 -10.19 2.73 2.94
C ALA A 62 -9.90 1.53 2.03
N ASN A 63 -10.37 1.63 0.79
CA ASN A 63 -10.10 0.66 -0.27
C ASN A 63 -9.55 1.40 -1.49
N MET A 64 -8.42 0.93 -2.01
CA MET A 64 -7.76 1.45 -3.20
C MET A 64 -7.50 0.36 -4.22
N ARG A 65 -7.59 0.71 -5.51
CA ARG A 65 -7.20 -0.16 -6.61
C ARG A 65 -5.87 0.28 -7.20
N ILE A 66 -4.93 -0.66 -7.30
CA ILE A 66 -3.59 -0.46 -7.87
C ILE A 66 -3.32 -1.58 -8.85
N ALA A 67 -2.98 -1.25 -10.10
CA ALA A 67 -2.70 -2.24 -11.15
C ALA A 67 -3.78 -3.34 -11.26
N GLY A 68 -5.06 -2.96 -11.11
CA GLY A 68 -6.20 -3.88 -11.16
C GLY A 68 -6.44 -4.71 -9.89
N SER A 69 -5.62 -4.57 -8.85
CA SER A 69 -5.77 -5.27 -7.57
C SER A 69 -6.24 -4.34 -6.46
N ASP A 70 -7.13 -4.84 -5.59
CA ASP A 70 -7.63 -4.07 -4.45
C ASP A 70 -6.74 -4.25 -3.22
N ILE A 71 -6.38 -3.14 -2.59
CA ILE A 71 -5.71 -3.08 -1.29
C ILE A 71 -6.60 -2.32 -0.31
N MET A 72 -6.70 -2.81 0.92
CA MET A 72 -7.44 -2.14 1.99
C MET A 72 -6.46 -1.54 2.98
N MET A 73 -6.87 -0.49 3.68
CA MET A 73 -6.01 0.17 4.66
C MET A 73 -6.77 0.93 5.73
N SER A 74 -6.13 1.15 6.87
CA SER A 74 -6.59 2.05 7.93
C SER A 74 -5.42 2.54 8.77
N ASP A 75 -5.67 3.55 9.61
CA ASP A 75 -4.82 3.84 10.76
C ASP A 75 -5.16 2.87 11.89
N ALA A 76 -4.15 2.19 12.44
CA ALA A 76 -4.32 1.21 13.52
C ALA A 76 -3.46 1.48 14.74
N SER A 77 -2.53 2.43 14.66
CA SER A 77 -1.77 2.89 15.82
C SER A 77 -1.59 4.42 15.77
N PRO A 78 -1.87 5.14 16.86
CA PRO A 78 -1.50 6.56 16.96
C PRO A 78 0.01 6.76 17.20
N SER A 79 0.77 5.70 17.54
CA SER A 79 2.19 5.78 17.87
C SER A 79 3.10 5.72 16.64
N GLY A 80 3.08 6.79 15.83
CA GLY A 80 4.19 7.37 15.04
C GLY A 80 5.02 6.53 14.05
N THR A 81 5.04 5.20 14.09
CA THR A 81 5.84 4.37 13.19
C THR A 81 5.23 2.98 13.05
N ALA A 82 4.81 2.62 11.83
CA ALA A 82 4.44 1.26 11.48
C ALA A 82 5.68 0.48 11.03
N HIS A 83 5.75 -0.81 11.35
CA HIS A 83 6.79 -1.70 10.87
C HIS A 83 6.15 -2.83 10.06
N TYR A 84 6.52 -2.93 8.78
CA TYR A 84 5.98 -3.92 7.86
C TYR A 84 7.01 -5.04 7.65
N SER A 85 6.65 -6.26 8.00
CA SER A 85 7.51 -7.44 7.86
C SER A 85 6.70 -8.70 7.64
N GLY A 86 7.31 -9.70 6.99
CA GLY A 86 6.66 -10.99 6.71
C GLY A 86 5.78 -10.99 5.45
N PHE A 87 5.70 -9.87 4.73
CA PHE A 87 5.02 -9.77 3.44
C PHE A 87 5.76 -8.80 2.50
N THR A 88 5.39 -8.81 1.23
CA THR A 88 5.81 -7.82 0.22
C THR A 88 4.68 -7.68 -0.79
N LEU A 89 4.35 -6.45 -1.18
CA LEU A 89 3.39 -6.19 -2.24
C LEU A 89 4.09 -6.30 -3.59
N VAL A 90 3.45 -6.99 -4.54
CA VAL A 90 4.02 -7.23 -5.87
C VAL A 90 3.19 -6.50 -6.90
N LEU A 91 3.85 -5.67 -7.72
CA LEU A 91 3.29 -5.05 -8.90
C LEU A 91 3.87 -5.73 -10.14
N ASP A 92 3.01 -6.41 -10.88
CA ASP A 92 3.34 -7.03 -12.15
C ASP A 92 2.75 -6.21 -13.31
N THR A 93 3.55 -5.99 -14.34
CA THR A 93 3.09 -5.43 -15.62
C THR A 93 3.85 -6.08 -16.77
N GLN A 94 3.31 -5.96 -17.98
CA GLN A 94 3.99 -6.35 -19.22
C GLN A 94 4.71 -5.18 -19.89
N ASP A 95 4.53 -3.96 -19.38
CA ASP A 95 5.17 -2.76 -19.88
C ASP A 95 6.40 -2.39 -19.03
N VAL A 96 7.60 -2.54 -19.60
CA VAL A 96 8.87 -2.21 -18.94
C VAL A 96 8.92 -0.73 -18.52
N ALA A 97 8.35 0.18 -19.32
CA ALA A 97 8.36 1.61 -19.01
C ALA A 97 7.44 1.91 -17.82
N GLU A 98 6.28 1.26 -17.76
CA GLU A 98 5.36 1.37 -16.62
C GLU A 98 5.98 0.81 -15.34
N GLY A 99 6.57 -0.40 -15.41
CA GLY A 99 7.24 -1.02 -14.27
C GLY A 99 8.38 -0.14 -13.75
N LYS A 100 9.20 0.40 -14.65
CA LYS A 100 10.26 1.34 -14.27
C LYS A 100 9.71 2.62 -13.64
N ARG A 101 8.61 3.17 -14.18
CA ARG A 101 7.94 4.36 -13.62
C ARG A 101 7.46 4.12 -12.19
N TRP A 102 6.83 2.97 -11.91
CA TRP A 102 6.42 2.62 -10.56
C TRP A 102 7.63 2.51 -9.62
N PHE A 103 8.69 1.81 -10.04
CA PHE A 103 9.91 1.68 -9.26
C PHE A 103 10.54 3.04 -8.94
N ASP A 104 10.77 3.87 -9.95
CA ASP A 104 11.42 5.19 -9.79
C ASP A 104 10.60 6.09 -8.85
N ASN A 105 9.27 6.10 -9.00
CA ASN A 105 8.38 6.91 -8.16
C ASN A 105 8.40 6.44 -6.70
N LEU A 106 8.37 5.13 -6.46
CA LEU A 106 8.44 4.58 -5.11
C LEU A 106 9.83 4.80 -4.48
N ALA A 107 10.89 4.70 -5.29
CA ALA A 107 12.28 4.86 -4.87
C ALA A 107 12.66 6.32 -4.57
N ALA A 108 12.00 7.30 -5.19
CA ALA A 108 12.32 8.72 -5.03
C ALA A 108 12.28 9.20 -3.56
N GLN A 109 11.42 8.60 -2.73
CA GLN A 109 11.33 8.87 -1.29
C GLN A 109 11.43 7.60 -0.44
N GLY A 110 11.77 6.47 -1.06
CA GLY A 110 11.89 5.18 -0.42
C GLY A 110 13.34 4.77 -0.15
N LYS A 111 13.49 3.54 0.32
CA LYS A 111 14.76 2.84 0.46
C LYS A 111 14.85 1.74 -0.59
N ILE A 112 15.78 1.88 -1.52
CA ILE A 112 16.05 0.83 -2.49
C ILE A 112 16.72 -0.34 -1.77
N GLU A 113 16.12 -1.53 -1.89
CA GLU A 113 16.71 -2.78 -1.42
C GLU A 113 17.41 -3.53 -2.55
N MET A 114 16.91 -3.37 -3.78
CA MET A 114 17.51 -3.88 -5.01
C MET A 114 17.19 -2.92 -6.14
N ASP A 115 18.24 -2.39 -6.77
CA ASP A 115 18.11 -1.50 -7.92
C ASP A 115 17.33 -2.16 -9.07
N TRP A 116 16.62 -1.34 -9.83
CA TRP A 116 15.94 -1.76 -11.04
C TRP A 116 16.92 -2.30 -12.07
N GLN A 117 16.81 -3.57 -12.38
CA GLN A 117 17.68 -4.25 -13.33
C GLN A 117 16.98 -5.41 -14.01
N GLU A 118 17.54 -5.86 -15.13
CA GLU A 118 17.14 -7.11 -15.77
C GLU A 118 17.61 -8.31 -14.92
N THR A 119 16.82 -9.37 -14.87
CA THR A 119 17.19 -10.64 -14.21
C THR A 119 17.03 -11.81 -15.17
N PHE A 120 17.38 -13.03 -14.74
CA PHE A 120 17.22 -14.21 -15.61
C PHE A 120 15.74 -14.50 -15.94
N TRP A 121 14.79 -14.00 -15.15
CA TRP A 121 13.35 -14.25 -15.32
C TRP A 121 12.52 -13.00 -15.69
N ALA A 122 13.05 -11.80 -15.50
CA ALA A 122 12.33 -10.55 -15.72
C ALA A 122 13.11 -9.60 -16.64
N GLN A 123 12.40 -8.88 -17.51
CA GLN A 123 12.96 -7.77 -18.30
C GLN A 123 13.30 -6.58 -17.39
N GLY A 124 12.58 -6.44 -16.27
CA GLY A 124 12.90 -5.49 -15.22
C GLY A 124 12.36 -5.98 -13.88
N PHE A 125 13.21 -5.89 -12.86
CA PHE A 125 12.89 -6.24 -11.48
C PHE A 125 13.57 -5.27 -10.53
N GLY A 126 12.87 -4.87 -9.47
CA GLY A 126 13.42 -4.04 -8.41
C GLY A 126 12.68 -4.23 -7.09
N LYS A 127 13.37 -3.91 -5.99
CA LYS A 127 12.81 -3.96 -4.63
C LYS A 127 13.01 -2.62 -3.94
N VAL A 128 11.93 -2.11 -3.35
CA VAL A 128 11.93 -0.84 -2.64
C VAL A 128 11.01 -0.91 -1.44
N SER A 129 11.46 -0.44 -0.28
CA SER A 129 10.55 -0.05 0.80
C SER A 129 10.18 1.41 0.56
N ASP A 130 8.89 1.73 0.44
CA ASP A 130 8.49 3.13 0.17
C ASP A 130 8.72 4.06 1.39
N ARG A 131 8.35 5.34 1.27
CA ARG A 131 8.50 6.33 2.34
C ARG A 131 7.72 6.00 3.63
N PHE A 132 6.74 5.11 3.58
CA PHE A 132 5.98 4.63 4.73
C PHE A 132 6.55 3.32 5.29
N GLY A 133 7.55 2.74 4.61
CA GLY A 133 8.19 1.47 4.97
C GLY A 133 7.48 0.24 4.41
N VAL A 134 6.47 0.40 3.53
CA VAL A 134 5.79 -0.76 2.92
C VAL A 134 6.74 -1.39 1.90
N PRO A 135 7.02 -2.71 1.97
CA PRO A 135 7.90 -3.38 1.03
C PRO A 135 7.19 -3.68 -0.29
N TRP A 136 7.82 -3.27 -1.40
CA TRP A 136 7.35 -3.47 -2.77
C TRP A 136 8.36 -4.25 -3.62
N MET A 137 7.85 -5.15 -4.45
CA MET A 137 8.52 -5.75 -5.60
C MET A 137 7.82 -5.28 -6.87
N ILE A 138 8.60 -4.77 -7.83
CA ILE A 138 8.09 -4.42 -9.15
C ILE A 138 8.72 -5.38 -10.14
N ASN A 139 7.90 -6.00 -10.98
CA ASN A 139 8.30 -7.13 -11.78
C ASN A 139 7.68 -7.08 -13.18
N VAL A 140 8.52 -7.24 -14.20
CA VAL A 140 8.11 -7.32 -15.61
C VAL A 140 8.66 -8.63 -16.16
N VAL A 141 7.86 -9.69 -16.03
CA VAL A 141 8.29 -11.06 -16.31
C VAL A 141 8.57 -11.25 -17.80
N LYS A 142 9.69 -11.91 -18.13
CA LYS A 142 9.95 -12.36 -19.50
C LYS A 142 8.89 -13.38 -19.86
N HIS A 143 8.18 -13.16 -20.96
CA HIS A 143 7.28 -14.19 -21.50
C HIS A 143 8.07 -15.49 -21.68
N GLN A 144 7.73 -16.52 -20.90
CA GLN A 144 8.17 -17.87 -21.21
C GLN A 144 7.40 -18.31 -22.46
N PRO A 145 8.06 -18.87 -23.49
CA PRO A 145 7.34 -19.58 -24.53
C PRO A 145 6.51 -20.66 -23.85
N ALA A 146 5.23 -20.77 -24.21
CA ALA A 146 4.45 -21.93 -23.81
C ALA A 146 5.18 -23.19 -24.31
N THR A 147 5.61 -24.04 -23.39
CA THR A 147 6.12 -25.38 -23.70
C THR A 147 4.99 -26.29 -24.13
#